data_AF-A0AAD6YG67-F1
#
_entry.id   AF-A0AAD6YG67-F1
#
_cell.length_a   1.000
_cell.length_b   1.000
_cell.length_c   1.000
_cell.angle_alpha   90.00
_cell.angle_beta   90.00
_cell.angle_gamma   90.00
#
_symmetry.space_group_name_H-M   'P 1'
#
loop_
_entity.id
_entity.type
_entity.pdbx_description
1 polymer ?
#
loop_
_entity_poly.entity_id
_entity_poly.type
_entity_poly.pdbx_seq_one_letter_code
_entity_poly.pdbx_strand_id
1 'polypeptide(L)'
;MKAFISCLLKYDPKQRDLEGGVFGVVKGYYGCVEAQGRGTLHCHMLVWIEGGLNPNEIKRRVLEDPEFQHRLITYLEDSISNSIPPDPNPDLEIPSSVHNPCSVRGLDPATHKATGEARRKDMHLLVKQCQWHEHSKTCYKYWKGPGQPKECRFDLDPSNTRPETTVDPETGEICLRCLDGLVNNFNSTILEALRCNMDIKFIGSGASAKAILYYITDYITKSQLKAHVAYAALELAVKKLGEFVPNEDDITVRSKHMLQKCAYALISHQELSAQQVASYLLDFEDHFTSHQFAKLFWTSFESIVEQEIPSPECYPDRPTAAAATANASEPEDESGASVQAEDNAGSDETQDSENGVIQGTELELDYGDDPEVSITFDHHGNIHSSVNAVADYCARGNELDTVCVWDFVARIKKVTKKSVESKRRQSNDDSADEDFPPLDVDMDDGSDNEEEEEEAILDCIKRARPRVEFRSDHPQADSHLLCDHPFTNWIAETLVGKNTVTYRLFLGIRFA
;
A
#
# COMPACT_ATOMS: atom_id res chain seq x y z
N MET A 1 7.98 6.04 -14.08
CA MET A 1 7.87 4.84 -13.22
C MET A 1 7.88 3.52 -13.98
N LYS A 2 7.09 3.32 -15.05
CA LYS A 2 7.13 2.05 -15.83
C LYS A 2 8.54 1.63 -16.26
N ALA A 3 9.34 2.55 -16.81
CA ALA A 3 10.74 2.31 -17.16
C ALA A 3 11.62 1.96 -15.94
N PHE A 4 11.37 2.56 -14.78
CA PHE A 4 12.08 2.22 -13.55
C PHE A 4 11.79 0.76 -13.15
N ILE A 5 10.53 0.34 -13.20
CA ILE A 5 10.09 -1.02 -12.88
C ILE A 5 10.68 -2.04 -13.87
N SER A 6 10.62 -1.75 -15.18
CA SER A 6 11.09 -2.69 -16.20
C SER A 6 12.61 -2.74 -16.33
N CYS A 7 13.32 -1.63 -16.12
CA CYS A 7 14.75 -1.53 -16.41
C CYS A 7 15.63 -1.60 -15.16
N LEU A 8 15.24 -0.96 -14.05
CA LEU A 8 16.04 -0.95 -12.82
C LEU A 8 15.61 -2.04 -11.85
N LEU A 9 14.31 -2.19 -11.59
CA LEU A 9 13.83 -3.34 -10.81
C LEU A 9 13.86 -4.64 -11.60
N LYS A 10 13.83 -4.54 -12.94
CA LYS A 10 13.80 -5.68 -13.87
C LYS A 10 12.71 -6.69 -13.50
N TYR A 11 11.52 -6.19 -13.14
CA TYR A 11 10.41 -7.06 -12.78
C TYR A 11 9.91 -7.83 -14.00
N ASP A 12 9.96 -9.16 -13.92
CA ASP A 12 9.40 -10.06 -14.91
C ASP A 12 8.05 -10.64 -14.41
N PRO A 13 6.91 -10.29 -15.03
CA PRO A 13 5.61 -10.86 -14.68
C PRO A 13 5.56 -12.39 -14.78
N LYS A 14 6.38 -13.01 -15.65
CA LYS A 14 6.46 -14.47 -15.82
C LYS A 14 7.43 -15.14 -14.84
N GLN A 15 8.21 -14.35 -14.10
CA GLN A 15 9.16 -14.83 -13.09
C GLN A 15 10.22 -15.82 -13.64
N ARG A 16 10.58 -15.68 -14.93
CA ARG A 16 11.58 -16.50 -15.63
C ARG A 16 12.98 -15.86 -15.59
N ASP A 17 13.06 -14.54 -15.53
CA ASP A 17 14.34 -13.82 -15.41
C ASP A 17 14.92 -13.93 -14.00
N LEU A 18 16.01 -14.68 -13.85
CA LEU A 18 16.71 -14.91 -12.59
C LEU A 18 17.93 -14.00 -12.38
N GLU A 19 18.29 -13.16 -13.36
CA GLU A 19 19.40 -12.21 -13.20
C GLU A 19 18.99 -11.06 -12.27
N GLY A 20 17.72 -10.67 -12.30
CA GLY A 20 17.16 -9.64 -11.42
C GLY A 20 17.65 -8.22 -11.71
N GLY A 21 17.11 -7.26 -10.97
CA GLY A 21 17.45 -5.83 -11.08
C GLY A 21 18.43 -5.37 -10.01
N VAL A 22 18.41 -4.06 -9.73
CA VAL A 22 19.28 -3.39 -8.74
C VAL A 22 19.16 -3.92 -7.31
N PHE A 23 18.09 -4.64 -6.98
CA PHE A 23 17.88 -5.29 -5.68
C PHE A 23 17.87 -6.82 -5.77
N GLY A 24 18.20 -7.40 -6.94
CA GLY A 24 18.03 -8.82 -7.24
C GLY A 24 16.68 -9.13 -7.90
N VAL A 25 16.25 -10.40 -7.85
CA VAL A 25 15.02 -10.88 -8.49
C VAL A 25 13.80 -10.32 -7.76
N VAL A 26 12.96 -9.54 -8.44
CA VAL A 26 11.76 -8.93 -7.85
C VAL A 26 10.56 -9.86 -8.03
N LYS A 27 9.93 -10.25 -6.92
CA LYS A 27 8.70 -11.08 -6.88
C LYS A 27 7.43 -10.26 -6.93
N GLY A 28 7.48 -8.99 -6.53
CA GLY A 28 6.34 -8.10 -6.65
C GLY A 28 6.67 -6.67 -6.26
N TYR A 29 5.75 -5.77 -6.57
CA TYR A 29 5.82 -4.38 -6.15
C TYR A 29 4.43 -3.77 -6.05
N TYR A 30 4.35 -2.70 -5.28
CA TYR A 30 3.19 -1.82 -5.19
C TYR A 30 3.70 -0.41 -4.99
N GLY A 31 3.29 0.53 -5.83
CA GLY A 31 3.65 1.93 -5.70
C GLY A 31 2.43 2.83 -5.84
N CYS A 32 2.40 3.92 -5.09
CA CYS A 32 1.40 4.97 -5.19
C CYS A 32 2.10 6.31 -5.44
N VAL A 33 1.51 7.16 -6.28
CA VAL A 33 1.96 8.51 -6.58
C VAL A 33 1.01 9.49 -5.89
N GLU A 34 1.56 10.29 -4.98
CA GLU A 34 0.82 11.35 -4.30
C GLU A 34 1.43 12.71 -4.60
N ALA A 35 0.62 13.75 -4.59
CA ALA A 35 1.13 15.11 -4.50
C ALA A 35 1.23 15.53 -3.04
N GLN A 36 2.43 15.90 -2.61
CA GLN A 36 2.63 16.47 -1.29
C GLN A 36 2.40 17.98 -1.32
N GLY A 37 2.23 18.60 -0.16
CA GLY A 37 1.73 19.98 0.01
C GLY A 37 2.45 21.11 -0.75
N ARG A 38 3.58 20.86 -1.41
CA ARG A 38 4.24 21.81 -2.34
C ARG A 38 3.89 21.56 -3.81
N GLY A 39 2.98 20.64 -4.09
CA GLY A 39 2.56 20.23 -5.42
C GLY A 39 3.51 19.27 -6.15
N THR A 40 4.61 18.85 -5.53
CA THR A 40 5.54 17.87 -6.14
C THR A 40 5.02 16.45 -6.00
N LEU A 41 5.17 15.68 -7.08
CA LEU A 41 4.76 14.28 -7.14
C LEU A 41 5.80 13.40 -6.44
N HIS A 42 5.33 12.60 -5.51
CA HIS A 42 6.12 11.62 -4.78
C HIS A 42 5.63 10.23 -5.10
N CYS A 43 6.53 9.28 -5.26
CA CYS A 43 6.16 7.87 -5.38
C CYS A 43 6.63 7.10 -4.14
N HIS A 44 5.68 6.50 -3.43
CA HIS A 44 5.95 5.59 -2.32
C HIS A 44 5.74 4.16 -2.83
N MET A 45 6.75 3.30 -2.69
CA MET A 45 6.77 1.97 -3.28
C MET A 45 7.25 0.92 -2.29
N LEU A 46 6.54 -0.21 -2.27
CA LEU A 46 6.94 -1.45 -1.65
C LEU A 46 7.48 -2.40 -2.71
N VAL A 47 8.63 -3.01 -2.45
CA VAL A 47 9.27 -3.98 -3.34
C VAL A 47 9.52 -5.28 -2.58
N TRP A 48 9.05 -6.38 -3.16
CA TRP A 48 9.24 -7.74 -2.68
C TRP A 48 10.29 -8.41 -3.55
N ILE A 49 11.37 -8.88 -2.94
CA ILE A 49 12.45 -9.58 -3.65
C ILE A 49 12.44 -11.07 -3.31
N GLU A 50 13.04 -11.86 -4.20
CA GLU A 50 13.23 -13.28 -3.98
C GLU A 50 14.11 -13.52 -2.75
N GLY A 51 13.73 -14.50 -1.94
CA GLY A 51 14.39 -14.74 -0.66
C GLY A 51 14.02 -13.72 0.42
N GLY A 52 13.10 -12.79 0.17
CA GLY A 52 12.49 -11.95 1.20
C GLY A 52 11.78 -12.83 2.23
N LEU A 53 12.33 -12.91 3.44
CA LEU A 53 11.76 -13.69 4.53
C LEU A 53 10.78 -12.83 5.35
N ASN A 54 9.86 -13.47 6.08
CA ASN A 54 9.01 -12.70 6.98
C ASN A 54 9.87 -12.09 8.12
N PRO A 55 9.47 -10.96 8.73
CA PRO A 55 10.22 -10.30 9.80
C PRO A 55 10.67 -11.23 10.94
N ASN A 56 9.81 -12.14 11.39
CA ASN A 56 10.13 -13.07 12.48
C ASN A 56 11.16 -14.13 12.07
N GLU A 57 11.12 -14.57 10.82
CA GLU A 57 12.07 -15.50 10.22
C GLU A 57 13.43 -14.82 10.02
N ILE A 58 13.45 -13.57 9.55
CA ILE A 58 14.68 -12.76 9.47
C ILE A 58 15.29 -12.65 10.85
N LYS A 59 14.51 -12.25 11.86
CA LYS A 59 14.97 -12.19 13.26
C LYS A 59 15.61 -13.49 13.70
N ARG A 60 14.89 -14.61 13.52
CA ARG A 60 15.37 -15.92 13.96
C ARG A 60 16.68 -16.30 13.27
N ARG A 61 16.74 -16.21 11.94
CA ARG A 61 17.94 -16.59 11.17
C ARG A 61 19.11 -15.65 11.42
N VAL A 62 18.89 -14.36 11.58
CA VAL A 62 19.95 -13.40 11.89
C VAL A 62 20.61 -13.72 13.24
N LEU A 63 19.86 -14.25 14.20
CA LEU A 63 20.38 -14.63 15.52
C LEU A 63 20.97 -16.05 15.56
N GLU A 64 20.43 -16.98 14.79
CA GLU A 64 20.80 -18.41 14.84
C GLU A 64 21.81 -18.84 13.75
N ASP A 65 21.87 -18.13 12.62
CA ASP A 65 22.69 -18.47 11.44
C ASP A 65 23.64 -17.31 11.08
N PRO A 66 24.90 -17.38 11.56
CA PRO A 66 25.92 -16.36 11.27
C PRO A 66 26.23 -16.19 9.78
N GLU A 67 26.07 -17.25 8.97
CA GLU A 67 26.32 -17.18 7.53
C GLU A 67 25.20 -16.38 6.84
N PHE A 68 23.94 -16.65 7.21
CA PHE A 68 22.81 -15.86 6.75
C PHE A 68 22.93 -14.39 7.17
N GLN A 69 23.26 -14.13 8.43
CA GLN A 69 23.50 -12.78 8.95
C GLN A 69 24.54 -12.03 8.09
N HIS A 70 25.69 -12.66 7.83
CA HIS A 70 26.75 -12.04 7.05
C HIS A 70 26.32 -11.75 5.61
N ARG A 71 25.64 -12.69 4.94
CA ARG A 71 25.13 -12.49 3.58
C ARG A 71 24.10 -11.36 3.50
N LEU A 72 23.17 -11.29 4.46
CA LEU A 72 22.16 -10.25 4.51
C LEU A 72 22.78 -8.86 4.72
N ILE A 73 23.72 -8.72 5.67
CA ILE A 73 24.42 -7.45 5.90
C ILE A 73 25.18 -7.01 4.66
N THR A 74 25.93 -7.94 4.04
CA THR A 74 26.69 -7.65 2.81
C THR A 74 25.77 -7.16 1.68
N TYR A 75 24.64 -7.83 1.49
CA TYR A 75 23.64 -7.43 0.51
C TYR A 75 23.05 -6.03 0.79
N LEU A 76 22.71 -5.73 2.05
CA LEU A 76 22.13 -4.44 2.43
C LEU A 76 23.12 -3.29 2.24
N GLU A 77 24.40 -3.50 2.59
CA GLU A 77 25.45 -2.49 2.41
C GLU A 77 25.84 -2.27 0.95
N ASP A 78 25.70 -3.28 0.09
CA ASP A 78 25.88 -3.13 -1.37
C ASP A 78 24.68 -2.39 -2.00
N SER A 79 23.46 -2.69 -1.53
CA SER A 79 22.22 -2.14 -2.07
C SER A 79 21.92 -0.71 -1.62
N ILE A 80 22.36 -0.32 -0.42
CA ILE A 80 21.99 0.94 0.24
C ILE A 80 23.24 1.74 0.60
N SER A 81 23.35 2.93 0.01
CA SER A 81 24.35 3.95 0.27
C SER A 81 23.77 5.08 1.13
N ASN A 82 24.61 5.71 1.97
CA ASN A 82 24.20 6.78 2.89
C ASN A 82 25.34 7.77 3.18
N SER A 83 26.20 8.01 2.20
CA SER A 83 27.23 9.04 2.30
C SER A 83 27.45 9.69 0.95
N ILE A 84 27.95 10.93 1.00
CA ILE A 84 28.42 11.62 -0.19
C ILE A 84 29.75 10.99 -0.64
N PRO A 85 29.83 10.42 -1.85
CA PRO A 85 31.10 9.94 -2.39
C PRO A 85 32.10 11.09 -2.53
N PRO A 86 33.41 10.86 -2.42
CA PRO A 86 34.40 11.93 -2.55
C PRO A 86 34.38 12.55 -3.96
N ASP A 87 34.58 13.88 -4.04
CA ASP A 87 34.78 14.56 -5.32
C ASP A 87 36.13 14.12 -5.92
N PRO A 88 36.14 13.47 -7.10
CA PRO A 88 37.37 12.98 -7.69
C PRO A 88 38.28 14.08 -8.22
N ASN A 89 37.73 15.23 -8.63
CA ASN A 89 38.47 16.35 -9.18
C ASN A 89 37.61 17.63 -9.17
N PRO A 90 37.84 18.56 -8.23
CA PRO A 90 37.09 19.81 -8.13
C PRO A 90 37.13 20.67 -9.40
N ASP A 91 38.20 20.59 -10.19
CA ASP A 91 38.41 21.42 -11.39
C ASP A 91 37.76 20.82 -12.67
N LEU A 92 37.29 19.57 -12.62
CA LEU A 92 36.67 18.90 -13.77
C LEU A 92 35.26 19.46 -14.05
N GLU A 93 35.08 20.23 -15.13
CA GLU A 93 33.75 20.74 -15.48
C GLU A 93 32.89 19.68 -16.19
N ILE A 94 31.67 19.47 -15.70
CA ILE A 94 30.64 18.59 -16.28
C ILE A 94 29.29 19.31 -16.28
N PRO A 95 28.27 18.85 -17.03
CA PRO A 95 26.96 19.52 -17.06
C PRO A 95 26.38 19.79 -15.65
N SER A 96 26.51 18.83 -14.73
CA SER A 96 26.04 18.94 -13.35
C SER A 96 26.85 19.86 -12.44
N SER A 97 28.05 20.29 -12.85
CA SER A 97 28.80 21.33 -12.13
C SER A 97 28.41 22.74 -12.57
N VAL A 98 27.78 22.89 -13.74
CA VAL A 98 27.34 24.17 -14.30
C VAL A 98 25.85 24.42 -14.03
N HIS A 99 25.04 23.37 -14.11
CA HIS A 99 23.60 23.41 -13.91
C HIS A 99 23.18 22.54 -12.74
N ASN A 100 21.94 22.69 -12.26
CA ASN A 100 21.42 21.82 -11.23
C ASN A 100 21.51 20.34 -11.70
N PRO A 101 22.14 19.43 -10.93
CA PRO A 101 22.30 18.03 -11.30
C PRO A 101 20.98 17.32 -11.66
N CYS A 102 19.90 17.65 -10.97
CA CYS A 102 18.57 17.06 -11.18
C CYS A 102 17.88 17.66 -12.46
N SER A 103 18.49 18.64 -13.16
CA SER A 103 17.95 19.31 -14.38
C SER A 103 18.66 18.97 -15.70
N VAL A 104 19.77 18.25 -15.63
CA VAL A 104 20.55 17.81 -16.80
C VAL A 104 20.36 16.33 -17.06
N ARG A 105 20.58 15.89 -18.31
CA ARG A 105 20.65 14.46 -18.61
C ARG A 105 21.91 13.87 -17.98
N GLY A 106 21.80 12.62 -17.52
CA GLY A 106 22.97 11.86 -17.05
C GLY A 106 24.03 11.72 -18.14
N LEU A 107 25.26 11.46 -17.71
CA LEU A 107 26.37 11.22 -18.63
C LEU A 107 26.08 9.95 -19.43
N ASP A 108 26.14 10.06 -20.76
CA ASP A 108 25.91 8.92 -21.64
C ASP A 108 27.11 7.94 -21.58
N PRO A 109 26.89 6.66 -21.20
CA PRO A 109 27.93 5.64 -21.16
C PRO A 109 28.57 5.33 -22.52
N ALA A 110 27.88 5.64 -23.64
CA ALA A 110 28.28 5.28 -24.99
C ALA A 110 29.01 6.41 -25.75
N THR A 111 28.53 7.66 -25.65
CA THR A 111 29.16 8.80 -26.37
C THR A 111 30.35 9.39 -25.66
N HIS A 112 30.53 9.06 -24.38
CA HIS A 112 31.76 9.30 -23.68
C HIS A 112 32.27 7.96 -23.18
N LYS A 113 33.58 7.71 -23.33
CA LYS A 113 34.31 7.24 -22.16
C LYS A 113 34.09 8.33 -21.10
N ALA A 114 32.92 8.38 -20.46
CA ALA A 114 32.69 9.23 -19.31
C ALA A 114 33.79 8.75 -18.39
N THR A 115 34.85 9.57 -18.26
CA THR A 115 36.02 9.17 -17.50
C THR A 115 35.45 8.71 -16.16
N GLY A 116 35.93 7.60 -15.60
CA GLY A 116 35.39 7.14 -14.32
C GLY A 116 35.36 8.26 -13.27
N GLU A 117 36.19 9.30 -13.45
CA GLU A 117 36.12 10.62 -12.82
C GLU A 117 34.84 11.43 -13.10
N ALA A 118 34.46 11.69 -14.35
CA ALA A 118 33.24 12.45 -14.67
C ALA A 118 31.98 11.82 -14.06
N ARG A 119 31.83 10.48 -14.15
CA ARG A 119 30.72 9.76 -13.53
C ARG A 119 30.73 9.84 -12.01
N ARG A 120 31.90 9.69 -11.37
CA ARG A 120 32.04 9.86 -9.92
C ARG A 120 31.76 11.30 -9.47
N LYS A 121 32.18 12.30 -10.25
CA LYS A 121 31.88 13.70 -9.97
C LYS A 121 30.39 13.99 -10.09
N ASP A 122 29.74 13.46 -11.12
CA ASP A 122 28.29 13.56 -11.28
C ASP A 122 27.54 12.93 -10.10
N MET A 123 27.95 11.74 -9.66
CA MET A 123 27.39 11.09 -8.48
C MET A 123 27.60 11.91 -7.20
N HIS A 124 28.81 12.44 -6.97
CA HIS A 124 29.09 13.34 -5.84
C HIS A 124 28.10 14.51 -5.79
N LEU A 125 27.93 15.20 -6.93
CA LEU A 125 27.04 16.35 -7.05
C LEU A 125 25.56 15.96 -6.90
N LEU A 126 25.15 14.81 -7.45
CA LEU A 126 23.79 14.29 -7.29
C LEU A 126 23.45 13.95 -5.84
N VAL A 127 24.33 13.24 -5.14
CA VAL A 127 24.08 12.89 -3.72
C VAL A 127 24.04 14.15 -2.88
N LYS A 128 24.98 15.06 -3.08
CA LYS A 128 25.01 16.35 -2.38
C LYS A 128 23.78 17.21 -2.66
N GLN A 129 23.25 17.19 -3.89
CA GLN A 129 22.11 18.02 -4.27
C GLN A 129 20.77 17.39 -3.89
N CYS A 130 20.56 16.13 -4.24
CA CYS A 130 19.26 15.48 -4.16
C CYS A 130 19.13 14.59 -2.88
N GLN A 131 20.21 14.21 -2.16
CA GLN A 131 20.11 13.36 -0.93
C GLN A 131 20.51 14.01 0.40
N TRP A 132 21.31 15.07 0.36
CA TRP A 132 21.69 15.81 1.56
C TRP A 132 20.50 16.55 2.17
N HIS A 133 20.32 16.40 3.48
CA HIS A 133 19.26 17.04 4.23
C HIS A 133 19.70 18.40 4.78
N GLU A 134 18.91 19.43 4.47
CA GLU A 134 18.99 20.73 5.12
C GLU A 134 17.75 20.90 6.02
N HIS A 135 17.97 21.07 7.33
CA HIS A 135 16.87 21.19 8.27
C HIS A 135 16.03 22.42 7.96
N SER A 136 14.71 22.21 7.93
CA SER A 136 13.73 23.28 7.75
C SER A 136 12.70 23.25 8.88
N LYS A 137 11.74 24.18 8.86
CA LYS A 137 10.66 24.23 9.87
C LYS A 137 9.87 22.90 9.94
N THR A 138 9.75 22.17 8.83
CA THR A 138 9.03 20.88 8.80
C THR A 138 9.72 19.80 9.62
N CYS A 139 11.05 19.85 9.73
CA CYS A 139 11.84 18.90 10.52
C CYS A 139 11.47 18.96 12.00
N TYR A 140 11.02 20.12 12.47
CA TYR A 140 10.69 20.37 13.87
C TYR A 140 9.18 20.52 14.10
N LYS A 141 8.35 20.14 13.13
CA LYS A 141 6.89 20.33 13.19
C LYS A 141 6.27 19.72 14.46
N TYR A 142 6.76 18.55 14.87
CA TYR A 142 6.25 17.82 16.04
C TYR A 142 7.18 17.91 17.26
N TRP A 143 8.22 18.74 17.19
CA TRP A 143 9.13 18.91 18.31
C TRP A 143 8.43 19.68 19.44
N LYS A 144 8.13 18.96 20.52
CA LYS A 144 7.55 19.50 21.77
C LYS A 144 8.59 19.58 22.91
N GLY A 145 9.85 19.21 22.65
CA GLY A 145 10.93 19.16 23.62
C GLY A 145 11.52 20.52 23.99
N PRO A 146 12.62 20.56 24.77
CA PRO A 146 13.27 21.80 25.20
C PRO A 146 13.74 22.64 23.99
N GLY A 147 14.05 23.92 24.24
CA GLY A 147 14.33 24.89 23.18
C GLY A 147 15.46 24.48 22.21
N GLN A 148 16.53 23.86 22.71
CA GLN A 148 17.66 23.29 21.95
C GLN A 148 18.36 22.17 22.75
N PRO A 149 19.00 21.19 22.07
CA PRO A 149 18.95 20.97 20.63
C PRO A 149 17.59 20.43 20.20
N LYS A 150 17.08 20.89 19.06
CA LYS A 150 15.85 20.34 18.48
C LYS A 150 16.15 19.03 17.77
N GLU A 151 15.37 18.00 18.03
CA GLU A 151 15.50 16.74 17.29
C GLU A 151 14.73 16.81 15.97
N CYS A 152 15.38 16.34 14.91
CA CYS A 152 14.76 16.23 13.59
C CYS A 152 13.76 15.08 13.60
N ARG A 153 12.52 15.33 13.17
CA ARG A 153 11.47 14.30 13.00
C ARG A 153 11.94 13.12 12.13
N PHE A 154 12.86 13.34 11.20
CA PHE A 154 13.39 12.32 10.31
C PHE A 154 14.62 11.59 10.87
N ASP A 155 15.02 11.89 12.11
CA ASP A 155 16.21 11.34 12.77
C ASP A 155 17.53 11.61 12.01
N LEU A 156 17.56 12.69 11.22
CA LEU A 156 18.74 13.13 10.47
C LEU A 156 19.51 14.17 11.30
N ASP A 157 20.71 13.81 11.74
CA ASP A 157 21.59 14.66 12.55
C ASP A 157 23.06 14.35 12.22
N PRO A 158 23.97 15.35 12.17
CA PRO A 158 25.40 15.10 11.92
C PRO A 158 26.07 14.12 12.90
N SER A 159 25.55 14.01 14.12
CA SER A 159 26.06 13.08 15.13
C SER A 159 25.52 11.66 14.97
N ASN A 160 24.44 11.46 14.20
CA ASN A 160 23.82 10.16 13.94
C ASN A 160 24.65 9.35 12.93
N THR A 161 25.82 8.92 13.36
CA THR A 161 26.76 8.13 12.56
C THR A 161 27.00 6.78 13.22
N ARG A 162 27.16 5.75 12.38
CA ARG A 162 27.47 4.38 12.77
C ARG A 162 28.46 3.79 11.77
N PRO A 163 29.67 3.41 12.18
CA PRO A 163 30.72 2.98 11.25
C PRO A 163 30.49 1.59 10.66
N GLU A 164 29.72 0.73 11.32
CA GLU A 164 29.50 -0.66 10.91
C GLU A 164 28.04 -1.08 11.16
N THR A 165 27.53 -2.00 10.35
CA THR A 165 26.21 -2.59 10.59
C THR A 165 26.28 -3.55 11.77
N THR A 166 25.38 -3.36 12.74
CA THR A 166 25.31 -4.20 13.95
C THR A 166 23.95 -4.87 14.08
N VAL A 167 23.94 -6.05 14.69
CA VAL A 167 22.71 -6.78 15.03
C VAL A 167 22.57 -6.79 16.55
N ASP A 168 21.41 -6.38 17.05
CA ASP A 168 21.08 -6.50 18.46
C ASP A 168 20.84 -7.98 18.82
N PRO A 169 21.59 -8.53 19.80
CA PRO A 169 21.52 -9.96 20.14
C PRO A 169 20.21 -10.37 20.86
N GLU A 170 19.48 -9.43 21.46
CA GLU A 170 18.23 -9.69 22.17
C GLU A 170 17.01 -9.47 21.26
N THR A 171 17.03 -8.37 20.50
CA THR A 171 15.89 -7.97 19.68
C THR A 171 15.98 -8.52 18.26
N GLY A 172 17.18 -8.84 17.76
CA GLY A 172 17.43 -9.20 16.35
C GLY A 172 17.27 -8.03 15.39
N GLU A 173 17.28 -6.80 15.90
CA GLU A 173 17.21 -5.58 15.12
C GLU A 173 18.54 -5.34 14.39
N ILE A 174 18.45 -5.02 13.09
CA ILE A 174 19.61 -4.71 12.27
C ILE A 174 19.75 -3.19 12.18
N CYS A 175 20.78 -2.66 12.83
CA CYS A 175 21.13 -1.26 12.76
C CYS A 175 22.19 -1.08 11.67
N LEU A 176 21.75 -0.62 10.49
CA LEU A 176 22.63 -0.41 9.34
C LEU A 176 23.72 0.62 9.64
N ARG A 177 24.91 0.39 9.08
CA ARG A 177 25.99 1.37 8.99
C ARG A 177 25.44 2.69 8.45
N CYS A 178 25.78 3.82 9.06
CA CYS A 178 25.42 5.17 8.65
C CYS A 178 26.68 6.06 8.65
N LEU A 179 27.23 6.35 7.47
CA LEU A 179 28.48 7.12 7.38
C LEU A 179 28.27 8.64 7.42
N ASP A 180 27.08 9.11 7.03
CA ASP A 180 26.72 10.52 7.03
C ASP A 180 25.27 10.69 7.51
N GLY A 181 25.09 11.16 8.75
CA GLY A 181 23.78 11.25 9.40
C GLY A 181 22.82 12.29 8.80
N LEU A 182 23.28 13.08 7.82
CA LEU A 182 22.44 14.03 7.07
C LEU A 182 22.09 13.54 5.67
N VAL A 183 22.53 12.35 5.25
CA VAL A 183 22.27 11.81 3.91
C VAL A 183 21.19 10.74 3.99
N ASN A 184 20.13 10.88 3.19
CA ASN A 184 19.12 9.83 3.08
C ASN A 184 19.72 8.53 2.51
N ASN A 185 19.09 7.41 2.82
CA ASN A 185 19.47 6.13 2.23
C ASN A 185 19.08 6.08 0.75
N PHE A 186 20.03 5.80 -0.13
CA PHE A 186 19.81 5.77 -1.58
C PHE A 186 20.50 4.57 -2.22
N ASN A 187 20.12 4.23 -3.46
CA ASN A 187 20.87 3.29 -4.29
C ASN A 187 21.55 4.08 -5.40
N SER A 188 22.87 3.90 -5.54
CA SER A 188 23.68 4.67 -6.49
C SER A 188 23.18 4.53 -7.94
N THR A 189 22.83 3.31 -8.37
CA THR A 189 22.32 3.06 -9.72
C THR A 189 20.97 3.72 -9.97
N ILE A 190 20.07 3.67 -8.98
CA ILE A 190 18.76 4.34 -9.10
C ILE A 190 18.92 5.86 -9.11
N LEU A 191 19.78 6.41 -8.25
CA LEU A 191 20.01 7.85 -8.18
C LEU A 191 20.62 8.40 -9.48
N GLU A 192 21.54 7.67 -10.11
CA GLU A 192 22.11 8.06 -11.40
C GLU A 192 21.04 8.11 -12.51
N ALA A 193 20.12 7.15 -12.52
CA ALA A 193 19.08 7.03 -13.52
C ALA A 193 17.95 8.06 -13.33
N LEU A 194 17.47 8.24 -12.09
CA LEU A 194 16.32 9.09 -11.79
C LEU A 194 16.70 10.52 -11.46
N ARG A 195 17.90 10.74 -10.91
CA ARG A 195 18.45 12.06 -10.56
C ARG A 195 17.54 12.89 -9.66
N CYS A 196 16.77 12.25 -8.78
CA CYS A 196 15.85 12.89 -7.84
C CYS A 196 16.09 12.40 -6.40
N ASN A 197 15.44 13.02 -5.42
CA ASN A 197 15.58 12.60 -4.04
C ASN A 197 14.94 11.21 -3.85
N MET A 198 15.55 10.39 -2.99
CA MET A 198 14.97 9.11 -2.60
C MET A 198 15.29 8.76 -1.16
N ASP A 199 14.51 7.83 -0.61
CA ASP A 199 14.79 7.22 0.68
C ASP A 199 14.42 5.74 0.61
N ILE A 200 15.43 4.87 0.75
CA ILE A 200 15.28 3.42 0.76
C ILE A 200 15.38 2.92 2.19
N LYS A 201 14.39 2.15 2.63
CA LYS A 201 14.38 1.50 3.94
C LYS A 201 14.20 0.01 3.80
N PHE A 202 15.13 -0.74 4.39
CA PHE A 202 14.99 -2.17 4.58
C PHE A 202 13.95 -2.45 5.67
N ILE A 203 12.98 -3.31 5.35
CA ILE A 203 11.90 -3.67 6.27
C ILE A 203 12.26 -5.03 6.86
N GLY A 204 13.05 -4.97 7.94
CA GLY A 204 13.56 -6.14 8.64
C GLY A 204 12.59 -6.67 9.70
N SER A 205 13.10 -6.85 10.92
CA SER A 205 12.34 -7.36 12.06
C SER A 205 12.08 -6.33 13.15
N GLY A 206 11.21 -6.66 14.11
CA GLY A 206 11.01 -5.86 15.32
C GLY A 206 10.04 -4.67 15.17
N ALA A 207 10.14 -3.73 16.10
CA ALA A 207 9.27 -2.55 16.18
C ALA A 207 9.49 -1.61 14.98
N SER A 208 10.74 -1.44 14.54
CA SER A 208 11.11 -0.61 13.39
C SER A 208 10.46 -1.08 12.09
N ALA A 209 10.36 -2.40 11.87
CA ALA A 209 9.66 -2.95 10.71
C ALA A 209 8.15 -2.64 10.74
N LYS A 210 7.50 -2.77 11.90
CA LYS A 210 6.09 -2.40 12.08
C LYS A 210 5.86 -0.91 11.85
N ALA A 211 6.74 -0.06 12.40
CA ALA A 211 6.64 1.38 12.23
C ALA A 211 6.78 1.81 10.75
N ILE A 212 7.73 1.22 10.01
CA ILE A 212 7.88 1.48 8.57
C ILE A 212 6.68 0.97 7.77
N LEU A 213 6.15 -0.21 8.12
CA LEU A 213 4.93 -0.76 7.51
C LEU A 213 3.74 0.19 7.69
N TYR A 214 3.50 0.67 8.92
CA TYR A 214 2.45 1.65 9.18
C TYR A 214 2.68 2.94 8.42
N TYR A 215 3.90 3.48 8.47
CA TYR A 215 4.27 4.69 7.74
C TYR A 215 3.94 4.58 6.26
N ILE A 216 4.45 3.54 5.58
CA ILE A 216 4.22 3.38 4.12
C ILE A 216 2.75 3.09 3.82
N THR A 217 2.08 2.29 4.65
CA THR A 217 0.64 2.03 4.50
C THR A 217 -0.14 3.34 4.53
N ASP A 218 0.16 4.24 5.48
CA ASP A 218 -0.50 5.53 5.62
C ASP A 218 -0.36 6.41 4.37
N TYR A 219 0.81 6.40 3.71
CA TYR A 219 1.00 7.07 2.41
C TYR A 219 0.25 6.39 1.27
N ILE A 220 0.23 5.05 1.24
CA ILE A 220 -0.51 4.28 0.23
C ILE A 220 -2.01 4.55 0.35
N THR A 221 -2.54 4.62 1.57
CA THR A 221 -3.96 4.78 1.85
C THR A 221 -4.38 6.24 2.03
N LYS A 222 -3.47 7.20 1.80
CA LYS A 222 -3.73 8.60 2.06
C LYS A 222 -4.86 9.10 1.17
N SER A 223 -5.90 9.65 1.81
CA SER A 223 -7.02 10.24 1.08
C SER A 223 -6.54 11.43 0.24
N GLN A 224 -6.87 11.43 -1.05
CA GLN A 224 -6.63 12.57 -1.94
C GLN A 224 -7.46 13.80 -1.52
N LEU A 225 -8.53 13.59 -0.75
CA LEU A 225 -9.43 14.64 -0.28
C LEU A 225 -9.29 14.84 1.22
N LYS A 226 -8.88 16.06 1.62
CA LYS A 226 -8.79 16.44 3.04
C LYS A 226 -10.19 16.66 3.62
N ALA A 227 -10.40 16.22 4.86
CA ALA A 227 -11.70 16.28 5.54
C ALA A 227 -12.29 17.70 5.59
N HIS A 228 -11.50 18.74 5.84
CA HIS A 228 -12.00 20.13 5.87
C HIS A 228 -12.53 20.61 4.51
N VAL A 229 -11.94 20.14 3.39
CA VAL A 229 -12.46 20.43 2.04
C VAL A 229 -13.81 19.72 1.86
N ALA A 230 -13.94 18.51 2.38
CA ALA A 230 -15.20 17.77 2.41
C ALA A 230 -16.29 18.46 3.23
N TYR A 231 -15.96 18.93 4.44
CA TYR A 231 -16.90 19.66 5.28
C TYR A 231 -17.32 20.99 4.68
N ALA A 232 -16.39 21.78 4.12
CA ALA A 232 -16.72 23.03 3.45
C ALA A 232 -17.65 22.81 2.24
N ALA A 233 -17.40 21.75 1.47
CA ALA A 233 -18.25 21.38 0.34
C ALA A 233 -19.63 20.89 0.77
N LEU A 234 -19.72 20.10 1.85
CA LEU A 234 -20.98 19.67 2.46
C LEU A 234 -21.79 20.86 2.96
N GLU A 235 -21.15 21.80 3.67
CA GLU A 235 -21.80 23.02 4.15
C GLU A 235 -22.36 23.85 2.99
N LEU A 236 -21.57 24.05 1.93
CA LEU A 236 -21.98 24.78 0.75
C LEU A 236 -23.16 24.08 0.03
N ALA A 237 -23.12 22.75 -0.06
CA ALA A 237 -24.18 21.98 -0.68
C ALA A 237 -25.49 22.07 0.11
N VAL A 238 -25.43 21.95 1.45
CA VAL A 238 -26.59 22.12 2.33
C VAL A 238 -27.18 23.53 2.18
N LYS A 239 -26.36 24.58 2.22
CA LYS A 239 -26.81 25.97 1.99
C LYS A 239 -27.50 26.13 0.63
N LYS A 240 -26.97 25.49 -0.42
CA LYS A 240 -27.54 25.54 -1.78
C LYS A 240 -28.78 24.65 -1.98
N LEU A 241 -29.12 23.76 -1.05
CA LEU A 241 -30.36 22.98 -1.11
C LEU A 241 -31.58 23.74 -0.59
N GLY A 242 -31.38 24.79 0.20
CA GLY A 242 -32.48 25.52 0.85
C GLY A 242 -33.20 24.68 1.91
N GLU A 243 -34.27 25.23 2.49
CA GLU A 243 -35.08 24.52 3.51
C GLU A 243 -35.84 23.32 2.91
N PHE A 244 -36.12 22.31 3.74
CA PHE A 244 -36.90 21.14 3.34
C PHE A 244 -38.40 21.46 3.36
N VAL A 245 -39.10 21.17 2.26
CA VAL A 245 -40.55 21.35 2.17
C VAL A 245 -41.22 19.96 2.10
N PRO A 246 -41.83 19.47 3.20
CA PRO A 246 -42.29 18.08 3.32
C PRO A 246 -43.32 17.61 2.27
N ASN A 247 -44.03 18.54 1.64
CA ASN A 247 -45.11 18.25 0.69
C ASN A 247 -44.70 18.41 -0.79
N GLU A 248 -43.49 18.92 -1.08
CA GLU A 248 -42.99 19.13 -2.45
C GLU A 248 -41.75 18.27 -2.76
N ASP A 249 -40.96 17.92 -1.74
CA ASP A 249 -39.72 17.18 -1.92
C ASP A 249 -39.89 15.67 -1.70
N ASP A 250 -39.66 14.87 -2.75
CA ASP A 250 -39.37 13.44 -2.57
C ASP A 250 -37.99 13.31 -1.90
N ILE A 251 -37.97 12.74 -0.68
CA ILE A 251 -36.76 12.48 0.12
C ILE A 251 -35.66 11.85 -0.73
N THR A 252 -36.00 10.92 -1.62
CA THR A 252 -35.03 10.20 -2.46
C THR A 252 -34.38 11.12 -3.50
N VAL A 253 -35.15 12.04 -4.08
CA VAL A 253 -34.69 13.01 -5.07
C VAL A 253 -33.85 14.10 -4.40
N ARG A 254 -34.28 14.57 -3.22
CA ARG A 254 -33.55 15.57 -2.43
C ARG A 254 -32.20 15.04 -1.96
N SER A 255 -32.15 13.81 -1.45
CA SER A 255 -30.90 13.15 -1.05
C SER A 255 -29.93 12.98 -2.23
N LYS A 256 -30.43 12.61 -3.41
CA LYS A 256 -29.61 12.56 -4.64
C LYS A 256 -29.06 13.92 -5.03
N HIS A 257 -29.88 14.97 -5.01
CA HIS A 257 -29.43 16.34 -5.30
C HIS A 257 -28.44 16.86 -4.27
N MET A 258 -28.58 16.48 -3.00
CA MET A 258 -27.61 16.78 -1.95
C MET A 258 -26.27 16.13 -2.26
N LEU A 259 -26.23 14.82 -2.49
CA LEU A 259 -25.00 14.11 -2.83
C LEU A 259 -24.32 14.68 -4.08
N GLN A 260 -25.09 14.99 -5.13
CA GLN A 260 -24.57 15.60 -6.35
C GLN A 260 -23.99 17.00 -6.10
N LYS A 261 -24.68 17.86 -5.35
CA LYS A 261 -24.17 19.20 -5.01
C LYS A 261 -22.92 19.13 -4.12
N CYS A 262 -22.87 18.19 -3.18
CA CYS A 262 -21.67 17.92 -2.38
C CYS A 262 -20.51 17.50 -3.29
N ALA A 263 -20.73 16.55 -4.20
CA ALA A 263 -19.72 16.08 -5.14
C ALA A 263 -19.21 17.20 -6.06
N TYR A 264 -20.09 18.04 -6.61
CA TYR A 264 -19.67 19.17 -7.44
C TYR A 264 -18.93 20.24 -6.66
N ALA A 265 -19.36 20.55 -5.44
CA ALA A 265 -18.66 21.49 -4.57
C ALA A 265 -17.25 20.96 -4.22
N LEU A 266 -17.16 19.68 -3.87
CA LEU A 266 -15.90 18.98 -3.60
C LEU A 266 -14.90 19.10 -4.74
N ILE A 267 -15.33 18.77 -5.97
CA ILE A 267 -14.48 18.84 -7.15
C ILE A 267 -14.09 20.29 -7.45
N SER A 268 -15.03 21.24 -7.32
CA SER A 268 -14.77 22.65 -7.64
C SER A 268 -13.79 23.36 -6.70
N HIS A 269 -13.69 22.89 -5.45
CA HIS A 269 -12.78 23.43 -4.45
C HIS A 269 -11.48 22.62 -4.32
N GLN A 270 -11.30 21.58 -5.14
CA GLN A 270 -10.07 20.81 -5.15
C GLN A 270 -8.98 21.57 -5.92
N GLU A 271 -8.00 22.09 -5.20
CA GLU A 271 -6.78 22.64 -5.79
C GLU A 271 -5.85 21.49 -6.19
N LEU A 272 -5.38 21.50 -7.44
CA LEU A 272 -4.41 20.54 -7.97
C LEU A 272 -3.15 21.27 -8.39
N SER A 273 -1.99 20.66 -8.13
CA SER A 273 -0.72 21.22 -8.59
C SER A 273 -0.57 21.13 -10.11
N ALA A 274 0.26 22.01 -10.69
CA ALA A 274 0.57 21.97 -12.11
C ALA A 274 1.14 20.60 -12.53
N GLN A 275 1.91 19.95 -11.66
CA GLN A 275 2.49 18.63 -11.89
C GLN A 275 1.42 17.53 -11.88
N GLN A 276 0.46 17.57 -10.96
CA GLN A 276 -0.68 16.64 -10.96
C GLN A 276 -1.51 16.78 -12.22
N VAL A 277 -1.85 18.02 -12.59
CA VAL A 277 -2.61 18.30 -13.81
C VAL A 277 -1.85 17.79 -15.04
N ALA A 278 -0.54 18.04 -15.12
CA ALA A 278 0.27 17.51 -16.21
C ALA A 278 0.28 15.97 -16.24
N SER A 279 0.41 15.31 -15.07
CA SER A 279 0.34 13.85 -14.96
C SER A 279 -0.98 13.29 -15.48
N TYR A 280 -2.11 13.89 -15.09
CA TYR A 280 -3.43 13.47 -15.55
C TYR A 280 -3.64 13.74 -17.05
N LEU A 281 -3.19 14.88 -17.56
CA LEU A 281 -3.29 15.22 -18.98
C LEU A 281 -2.43 14.32 -19.88
N LEU A 282 -1.32 13.80 -19.35
CA LEU A 282 -0.43 12.86 -20.03
C LEU A 282 -0.84 11.39 -19.81
N ASP A 283 -1.98 11.15 -19.17
CA ASP A 283 -2.51 9.82 -18.86
C ASP A 283 -1.50 8.94 -18.10
N PHE A 284 -0.78 9.56 -17.17
CA PHE A 284 0.12 8.85 -16.28
C PHE A 284 -0.65 8.25 -15.10
N GLU A 285 -0.39 6.97 -14.84
CA GLU A 285 -0.92 6.24 -13.70
C GLU A 285 -0.47 6.86 -12.37
N ASP A 286 -1.39 6.87 -11.40
CA ASP A 286 -1.16 7.31 -10.03
C ASP A 286 -0.82 6.15 -9.08
N HIS A 287 -0.84 4.91 -9.56
CA HIS A 287 -0.39 3.74 -8.82
C HIS A 287 0.14 2.66 -9.78
N PHE A 288 1.03 1.82 -9.26
CA PHE A 288 1.69 0.75 -10.00
C PHE A 288 1.62 -0.52 -9.17
N THR A 289 1.09 -1.60 -9.74
CA THR A 289 1.01 -2.88 -9.04
C THR A 289 1.43 -4.04 -9.93
N SER A 290 2.13 -5.01 -9.34
CA SER A 290 2.42 -6.29 -9.97
C SER A 290 1.30 -7.32 -9.79
N HIS A 291 0.44 -7.15 -8.78
CA HIS A 291 -0.61 -8.10 -8.42
C HIS A 291 -2.00 -7.45 -8.41
N GLN A 292 -3.02 -8.29 -8.47
CA GLN A 292 -4.40 -7.88 -8.19
C GLN A 292 -4.68 -8.05 -6.70
N PHE A 293 -5.43 -7.12 -6.13
CA PHE A 293 -5.83 -7.16 -4.72
C PHE A 293 -7.34 -7.30 -4.59
N ALA A 294 -7.75 -8.06 -3.58
CA ALA A 294 -9.14 -8.12 -3.14
C ALA A 294 -9.35 -7.15 -1.97
N LYS A 295 -10.51 -6.49 -1.93
CA LYS A 295 -10.86 -5.60 -0.83
C LYS A 295 -11.39 -6.42 0.35
N LEU A 296 -10.76 -6.27 1.50
CA LEU A 296 -11.24 -6.82 2.77
C LEU A 296 -11.67 -5.65 3.66
N PHE A 297 -12.98 -5.52 3.90
CA PHE A 297 -13.54 -4.55 4.84
C PHE A 297 -13.46 -5.12 6.26
N TRP A 298 -12.26 -5.08 6.84
CA TRP A 298 -11.93 -5.77 8.10
C TRP A 298 -12.80 -5.34 9.28
N THR A 299 -13.10 -4.05 9.40
CA THR A 299 -13.89 -3.46 10.50
C THR A 299 -15.24 -4.14 10.69
N SER A 300 -15.93 -4.51 9.61
CA SER A 300 -17.22 -5.21 9.69
C SER A 300 -17.08 -6.63 10.26
N PHE A 301 -15.99 -7.34 9.93
CA PHE A 301 -15.70 -8.66 10.50
C PHE A 301 -15.27 -8.56 11.96
N GLU A 302 -14.40 -7.61 12.28
CA GLU A 302 -13.93 -7.33 13.64
C GLU A 302 -15.09 -7.03 14.58
N SER A 303 -16.04 -6.19 14.16
CA SER A 303 -17.23 -5.85 14.96
C SER A 303 -18.03 -7.09 15.37
N ILE A 304 -18.23 -8.04 14.46
CA ILE A 304 -18.96 -9.29 14.76
C ILE A 304 -18.14 -10.21 15.67
N VAL A 305 -16.84 -10.33 15.43
CA VAL A 305 -15.94 -11.09 16.31
C VAL A 305 -15.97 -10.52 17.72
N GLU A 306 -15.93 -9.19 17.86
CA GLU A 306 -15.96 -8.50 19.15
C GLU A 306 -17.33 -8.64 19.86
N GLN A 307 -18.43 -8.74 19.11
CA GLN A 307 -19.76 -9.05 19.66
C GLN A 307 -19.85 -10.47 20.22
N GLU A 308 -19.24 -11.45 19.54
CA GLU A 308 -19.26 -12.86 19.97
C GLU A 308 -18.20 -13.16 21.04
N ILE A 309 -17.02 -12.55 20.90
CA ILE A 309 -15.83 -12.74 21.73
C ILE A 309 -15.26 -11.36 22.06
N PRO A 310 -15.78 -10.69 23.11
CA PRO A 310 -15.28 -9.38 23.50
C PRO A 310 -13.79 -9.43 23.89
N SER A 311 -13.05 -8.40 23.50
CA SER A 311 -11.63 -8.17 23.78
C SER A 311 -11.50 -7.06 24.84
N PRO A 312 -11.72 -7.37 26.14
CA PRO A 312 -11.69 -6.38 27.22
C PRO A 312 -10.34 -5.65 27.36
N GLU A 313 -9.25 -6.24 26.88
CA GLU A 313 -7.93 -5.61 26.79
C GLU A 313 -7.86 -4.44 25.80
N CYS A 314 -8.73 -4.43 24.78
CA CYS A 314 -8.81 -3.38 23.76
C CYS A 314 -9.83 -2.30 24.12
N TYR A 315 -10.89 -2.68 24.84
CA TYR A 315 -12.02 -1.80 25.19
C TYR A 315 -12.36 -1.91 26.68
N PRO A 316 -11.51 -1.39 27.58
CA PRO A 316 -11.69 -1.53 29.03
C PRO A 316 -12.98 -0.88 29.57
N ASP A 317 -13.51 0.12 28.85
CA ASP A 317 -14.70 0.88 29.26
C ASP A 317 -16.01 0.37 28.65
N ARG A 318 -15.98 -0.70 27.84
CA ARG A 318 -17.23 -1.31 27.33
C ARG A 318 -17.91 -2.10 28.45
N PRO A 319 -19.17 -1.80 28.81
CA PRO A 319 -19.89 -2.59 29.80
C PRO A 319 -20.01 -4.03 29.27
N THR A 320 -19.31 -4.96 29.91
CA THR A 320 -19.50 -6.38 29.66
C THR A 320 -20.98 -6.71 29.88
N ALA A 321 -21.61 -7.37 28.91
CA ALA A 321 -23.03 -7.73 28.95
C ALA A 321 -23.42 -8.57 30.20
N ALA A 322 -22.43 -9.06 30.95
CA ALA A 322 -22.60 -9.77 32.21
C ALA A 322 -22.94 -8.86 33.43
N ALA A 323 -22.78 -7.54 33.34
CA ALA A 323 -22.96 -6.64 34.49
C ALA A 323 -24.36 -5.98 34.60
N ALA A 324 -25.24 -6.13 33.60
CA ALA A 324 -26.52 -5.42 33.56
C ALA A 324 -27.61 -5.94 34.52
N THR A 325 -27.32 -6.98 35.33
CA THR A 325 -28.29 -7.53 36.31
C THR A 325 -27.69 -7.69 37.70
N ALA A 326 -27.22 -6.62 38.32
CA ALA A 326 -27.08 -6.58 39.79
C ALA A 326 -26.99 -5.14 40.34
N ASN A 327 -28.15 -4.65 40.78
CA ASN A 327 -28.38 -3.75 41.91
C ASN A 327 -27.86 -2.30 41.93
N ALA A 328 -28.86 -1.43 42.12
CA ALA A 328 -28.81 -0.10 42.69
C ALA A 328 -28.33 -0.10 44.15
N SER A 329 -27.44 0.84 44.52
CA SER A 329 -27.48 1.71 45.71
C SER A 329 -26.19 2.57 45.80
N GLU A 330 -26.35 3.88 45.97
CA GLU A 330 -25.34 4.93 46.24
C GLU A 330 -24.59 4.73 47.60
N PRO A 331 -23.59 5.55 48.04
CA PRO A 331 -23.05 6.83 47.49
C PRO A 331 -21.51 7.02 47.47
N GLU A 332 -21.12 8.15 46.85
CA GLU A 332 -19.89 8.98 46.89
C GLU A 332 -18.66 8.55 47.71
N ASP A 333 -17.47 8.59 47.09
CA ASP A 333 -16.26 9.13 47.73
C ASP A 333 -15.22 9.65 46.71
N GLU A 334 -14.70 10.86 46.97
CA GLU A 334 -13.60 11.49 46.24
C GLU A 334 -12.25 10.93 46.70
N SER A 335 -11.37 10.52 45.78
CA SER A 335 -9.92 10.78 45.87
C SER A 335 -9.19 10.25 44.64
N GLY A 336 -8.33 11.10 44.08
CA GLY A 336 -7.66 10.85 42.80
C GLY A 336 -6.42 9.98 42.85
N ALA A 337 -6.01 9.52 41.67
CA ALA A 337 -4.61 9.30 41.31
C ALA A 337 -4.50 9.25 39.78
N SER A 338 -3.64 10.11 39.24
CA SER A 338 -3.23 10.20 37.85
C SER A 338 -2.56 8.92 37.33
N VAL A 339 -2.91 8.49 36.13
CA VAL A 339 -2.02 7.71 35.26
C VAL A 339 -2.12 8.30 33.85
N GLN A 340 -0.99 8.81 33.37
CA GLN A 340 -0.80 9.34 32.03
C GLN A 340 -0.80 8.17 31.03
N ALA A 341 -1.69 8.21 30.04
CA ALA A 341 -1.60 7.39 28.84
C ALA A 341 -1.02 8.25 27.71
N GLU A 342 -0.08 7.67 26.98
CA GLU A 342 0.78 8.33 26.00
C GLU A 342 -0.01 8.66 24.72
N ASP A 343 -0.01 9.94 24.37
CA ASP A 343 -0.68 10.49 23.20
C ASP A 343 0.00 10.09 21.88
N ASN A 344 -0.71 9.23 21.16
CA ASN A 344 -1.09 9.35 19.75
C ASN A 344 -0.45 10.52 18.96
N ALA A 345 0.41 10.21 17.97
CA ALA A 345 1.01 11.21 17.08
C ALA A 345 0.85 10.82 15.61
N GLY A 346 0.16 11.66 14.83
CA GLY A 346 0.15 11.47 13.37
C GLY A 346 -0.71 12.35 12.47
N SER A 347 -1.43 13.39 12.92
CA SER A 347 -2.21 14.25 11.99
C SER A 347 -1.38 15.39 11.40
N ASP A 348 -1.26 15.41 10.07
CA ASP A 348 -0.61 16.47 9.29
C ASP A 348 -1.62 17.60 8.98
N GLU A 349 -1.99 18.37 9.99
CA GLU A 349 -2.72 19.63 9.78
C GLU A 349 -1.73 20.79 9.61
N THR A 350 -1.92 21.56 8.56
CA THR A 350 -1.38 22.92 8.40
C THR A 350 -2.59 23.79 8.14
N GLN A 351 -2.93 24.64 9.11
CA GLN A 351 -3.76 25.81 8.86
C GLN A 351 -3.00 27.03 9.34
N ASP A 352 -2.92 28.00 8.42
CA ASP A 352 -2.55 29.36 8.70
C ASP A 352 -3.50 29.98 9.73
N SER A 353 -2.93 30.88 10.51
CA SER A 353 -3.53 31.63 11.60
C SER A 353 -4.87 32.30 11.26
N GLU A 354 -5.90 32.08 12.09
CA GLU A 354 -6.73 33.15 12.65
C GLU A 354 -7.49 32.66 13.91
N ASN A 355 -7.50 33.50 14.94
CA ASN A 355 -8.04 33.21 16.27
C ASN A 355 -9.55 32.97 16.27
N GLY A 356 -9.97 31.83 16.83
CA GLY A 356 -11.36 31.58 17.22
C GLY A 356 -11.43 30.36 18.13
N VAL A 357 -11.41 30.57 19.45
CA VAL A 357 -11.60 29.50 20.44
C VAL A 357 -13.04 28.97 20.30
N ILE A 358 -13.18 27.74 19.80
CA ILE A 358 -14.40 26.95 19.97
C ILE A 358 -13.98 25.75 20.82
N GLN A 359 -14.45 25.72 22.07
CA GLN A 359 -14.35 24.55 22.95
C GLN A 359 -15.06 23.38 22.28
N GLY A 360 -14.30 22.41 21.78
CA GLY A 360 -14.84 21.16 21.26
C GLY A 360 -15.41 20.34 22.41
N THR A 361 -16.74 20.29 22.49
CA THR A 361 -17.43 19.18 23.13
C THR A 361 -17.17 17.93 22.30
N GLU A 362 -16.54 16.92 22.90
CA GLU A 362 -16.47 15.57 22.32
C GLU A 362 -17.90 15.09 22.06
N LEU A 363 -18.29 15.06 20.78
CA LEU A 363 -19.49 14.38 20.35
C LEU A 363 -19.13 12.90 20.23
N GLU A 364 -19.55 12.11 21.22
CA GLU A 364 -19.62 10.65 21.11
C GLU A 364 -20.45 10.31 19.86
N LEU A 365 -19.78 9.84 18.81
CA LEU A 365 -20.46 9.26 17.65
C LEU A 365 -20.88 7.84 18.03
N ASP A 366 -22.15 7.70 18.37
CA ASP A 366 -22.83 6.42 18.49
C ASP A 366 -22.74 5.67 17.15
N TYR A 367 -21.85 4.69 17.06
CA TYR A 367 -21.79 3.76 15.93
C TYR A 367 -23.00 2.84 16.05
N GLY A 368 -24.14 3.29 15.52
CA GLY A 368 -25.34 2.46 15.39
C GLY A 368 -25.03 1.16 14.63
N ASP A 369 -25.70 0.09 15.02
CA ASP A 369 -25.62 -1.32 14.55
C ASP A 369 -25.84 -1.55 13.02
N ASP A 370 -25.77 -0.53 12.17
CA ASP A 370 -26.07 -0.68 10.75
C ASP A 370 -24.87 -1.25 9.97
N PRO A 371 -25.05 -2.36 9.23
CA PRO A 371 -23.98 -2.98 8.46
C PRO A 371 -23.51 -2.05 7.34
N GLU A 372 -22.21 -1.77 7.32
CA GLU A 372 -21.55 -0.89 6.36
C GLU A 372 -21.88 -1.27 4.91
N VAL A 373 -22.68 -0.43 4.22
CA VAL A 373 -23.08 -0.67 2.83
C VAL A 373 -21.96 -0.21 1.91
N SER A 374 -21.18 -1.16 1.39
CA SER A 374 -20.16 -0.87 0.37
C SER A 374 -20.81 -0.59 -0.99
N ILE A 375 -20.43 0.52 -1.62
CA ILE A 375 -20.90 0.91 -2.95
C ILE A 375 -19.83 0.54 -3.99
N THR A 376 -20.21 -0.22 -5.00
CA THR A 376 -19.31 -0.63 -6.10
C THR A 376 -19.79 -0.07 -7.44
N PHE A 377 -18.85 0.21 -8.35
CA PHE A 377 -19.15 0.67 -9.70
C PHE A 377 -18.88 -0.47 -10.68
N ASP A 378 -19.77 -0.69 -11.65
CA ASP A 378 -19.47 -1.58 -12.78
C ASP A 378 -18.63 -0.87 -13.87
N HIS A 379 -18.16 -1.62 -14.87
CA HIS A 379 -17.36 -1.10 -15.99
C HIS A 379 -18.08 -0.03 -16.83
N HIS A 380 -19.38 0.17 -16.62
CA HIS A 380 -20.20 1.18 -17.27
C HIS A 380 -20.53 2.36 -16.33
N GLY A 381 -19.95 2.38 -15.12
CA GLY A 381 -20.15 3.45 -14.15
C GLY A 381 -21.46 3.36 -13.36
N ASN A 382 -22.20 2.24 -13.43
CA ASN A 382 -23.42 2.08 -12.65
C ASN A 382 -23.10 1.71 -11.21
N ILE A 383 -23.86 2.32 -10.31
CA ILE A 383 -23.75 2.15 -8.86
C ILE A 383 -24.49 0.87 -8.44
N HIS A 384 -23.76 -0.08 -7.87
CA HIS A 384 -24.31 -1.29 -7.24
C HIS A 384 -24.05 -1.27 -5.75
N SER A 385 -25.09 -1.44 -4.93
CA SER A 385 -24.92 -1.73 -3.50
C SER A 385 -24.34 -3.14 -3.37
N SER A 386 -23.08 -3.25 -2.97
CA SER A 386 -22.50 -4.53 -2.61
C SER A 386 -22.97 -4.86 -1.21
N VAL A 387 -23.82 -5.88 -1.12
CA VAL A 387 -24.28 -6.47 0.14
C VAL A 387 -23.08 -6.88 0.98
N ASN A 388 -23.25 -6.74 2.30
CA ASN A 388 -22.29 -6.97 3.37
C ASN A 388 -21.39 -8.22 3.14
N ALA A 389 -20.07 -8.00 3.00
CA ALA A 389 -19.09 -9.07 2.81
C ALA A 389 -19.08 -10.09 3.96
N VAL A 390 -19.51 -9.68 5.15
CA VAL A 390 -19.67 -10.58 6.29
C VAL A 390 -20.86 -11.52 6.09
N ALA A 391 -21.98 -11.02 5.58
CA ALA A 391 -23.13 -11.88 5.25
C ALA A 391 -22.74 -12.93 4.20
N ASP A 392 -21.97 -12.53 3.19
CA ASP A 392 -21.46 -13.43 2.16
C ASP A 392 -20.58 -14.55 2.76
N TYR A 393 -19.73 -14.21 3.74
CA TYR A 393 -18.86 -15.18 4.40
C TYR A 393 -19.61 -16.08 5.39
N CYS A 394 -20.48 -15.52 6.23
CA CYS A 394 -21.22 -16.28 7.25
C CYS A 394 -22.19 -17.28 6.63
N ALA A 395 -22.87 -16.88 5.55
CA ALA A 395 -23.83 -17.72 4.84
C ALA A 395 -23.21 -18.45 3.62
N ARG A 396 -21.88 -18.59 3.58
CA ARG A 396 -21.20 -19.40 2.56
C ARG A 396 -21.69 -20.85 2.61
N GLY A 397 -21.71 -21.51 1.45
CA GLY A 397 -22.10 -22.91 1.34
C GLY A 397 -21.21 -23.83 2.18
N ASN A 398 -21.73 -24.99 2.56
CA ASN A 398 -21.04 -25.94 3.45
C ASN A 398 -19.70 -26.41 2.88
N GLU A 399 -19.54 -26.39 1.56
CA GLU A 399 -18.29 -26.72 0.87
C GLU A 399 -17.14 -25.75 1.21
N LEU A 400 -17.45 -24.56 1.72
CA LEU A 400 -16.49 -23.52 2.08
C LEU A 400 -16.34 -23.35 3.60
N ASP A 401 -16.93 -24.23 4.42
CA ASP A 401 -16.89 -24.09 5.88
C ASP A 401 -15.47 -24.03 6.46
N THR A 402 -14.54 -24.78 5.87
CA THR A 402 -13.13 -24.84 6.27
C THR A 402 -12.28 -23.68 5.73
N VAL A 403 -12.83 -22.87 4.83
CA VAL A 403 -12.12 -21.74 4.23
C VAL A 403 -12.19 -20.55 5.18
N CYS A 404 -11.02 -20.00 5.53
CA CYS A 404 -10.94 -18.82 6.39
C CYS A 404 -11.33 -17.53 5.64
N VAL A 405 -11.59 -16.43 6.36
CA VAL A 405 -12.00 -15.13 5.77
C VAL A 405 -11.00 -14.67 4.71
N TRP A 406 -9.71 -14.80 4.98
CA TRP A 406 -8.65 -14.41 4.04
C TRP A 406 -8.74 -15.16 2.72
N ASP A 407 -8.76 -16.49 2.76
CA ASP A 407 -8.84 -17.32 1.56
C ASP A 407 -10.18 -17.13 0.84
N PHE A 408 -11.27 -16.90 1.58
CA PHE A 408 -12.56 -16.58 0.99
C PHE A 408 -12.51 -15.29 0.19
N VAL A 409 -12.04 -14.19 0.77
CA VAL A 409 -11.97 -12.89 0.08
C VAL A 409 -10.95 -12.91 -1.06
N ALA A 410 -9.83 -13.62 -0.90
CA ALA A 410 -8.79 -13.69 -1.93
C ALA A 410 -9.16 -14.57 -3.13
N ARG A 411 -9.97 -15.63 -2.93
CA ARG A 411 -10.19 -16.67 -3.95
C ARG A 411 -11.63 -16.77 -4.41
N ILE A 412 -12.61 -16.37 -3.59
CA ILE A 412 -14.02 -16.59 -3.90
C ILE A 412 -14.64 -15.30 -4.44
N LYS A 413 -15.26 -15.42 -5.61
CA LYS A 413 -16.00 -14.34 -6.27
C LYS A 413 -17.49 -14.63 -6.24
N LYS A 414 -18.25 -13.66 -5.73
CA LYS A 414 -19.70 -13.61 -5.87
C LYS A 414 -20.10 -13.22 -7.28
N VAL A 415 -20.95 -14.03 -7.90
CA VAL A 415 -21.45 -13.81 -9.27
C VAL A 415 -22.97 -13.99 -9.32
N THR A 416 -23.63 -13.28 -10.23
CA THR A 416 -25.07 -13.47 -10.46
C THR A 416 -25.32 -14.76 -11.22
N LYS A 417 -26.38 -15.51 -10.85
CA LYS A 417 -26.76 -16.75 -11.56
C LYS A 417 -27.01 -16.46 -13.06
N LYS A 418 -27.60 -15.30 -13.38
CA LYS A 418 -27.82 -14.82 -14.76
C LYS A 418 -26.53 -14.62 -15.57
N SER A 419 -25.47 -14.06 -14.98
CA SER A 419 -24.17 -13.87 -15.65
C SER A 419 -23.47 -15.20 -15.95
N VAL A 420 -23.66 -16.18 -15.07
CA VAL A 420 -23.14 -17.53 -15.27
C VAL A 420 -23.90 -18.25 -16.38
N GLU A 421 -25.21 -18.08 -16.46
CA GLU A 421 -26.06 -18.63 -17.53
C GLU A 421 -25.77 -18.00 -18.90
N SER A 422 -25.52 -16.69 -18.96
CA SER A 422 -25.19 -16.02 -20.23
C SER A 422 -23.85 -16.48 -20.79
N LYS A 423 -22.82 -16.62 -19.94
CA LYS A 423 -21.51 -17.18 -20.35
C LYS A 423 -21.63 -18.61 -20.87
N ARG A 424 -22.51 -19.42 -20.28
CA ARG A 424 -22.79 -20.80 -20.75
C ARG A 424 -23.46 -20.82 -22.13
N ARG A 425 -24.26 -19.81 -22.47
CA ARG A 425 -24.85 -19.69 -23.82
C ARG A 425 -23.80 -19.27 -24.85
N GLN A 426 -22.92 -18.34 -24.48
CA GLN A 426 -21.83 -17.88 -25.35
C GLN A 426 -20.82 -19.00 -25.66
N SER A 427 -20.40 -19.76 -24.64
CA SER A 427 -19.47 -20.90 -24.83
C SER A 427 -20.06 -22.06 -25.65
N ASN A 428 -21.39 -22.14 -25.77
CA ASN A 428 -22.08 -23.16 -26.56
C ASN A 428 -22.34 -22.69 -28.01
N ASP A 429 -22.25 -21.38 -28.29
CA ASP A 429 -22.38 -20.83 -29.65
C ASP A 429 -21.02 -20.77 -30.36
N ASP A 430 -19.92 -20.55 -29.62
CA ASP A 430 -18.55 -20.54 -30.16
C ASP A 430 -17.99 -21.95 -30.48
N SER A 431 -18.81 -23.01 -30.36
CA SER A 431 -18.44 -24.40 -30.73
C SER A 431 -18.91 -24.83 -32.12
N ALA A 432 -19.36 -23.89 -32.96
CA ALA A 432 -19.70 -24.15 -34.36
C ALA A 432 -18.75 -23.40 -35.30
N ASP A 433 -17.83 -24.16 -35.89
CA ASP A 433 -17.05 -23.87 -37.10
C ASP A 433 -16.21 -22.57 -37.12
N GLU A 434 -14.95 -22.65 -36.66
CA GLU A 434 -13.84 -21.94 -37.33
C GLU A 434 -12.62 -22.88 -37.47
N ASP A 435 -12.47 -23.44 -38.68
CA ASP A 435 -11.23 -24.04 -39.18
C ASP A 435 -10.13 -22.96 -39.23
N PHE A 436 -9.26 -22.91 -38.22
CA PHE A 436 -7.98 -22.21 -38.33
C PHE A 436 -6.96 -23.11 -39.06
N PRO A 437 -6.28 -22.63 -40.13
CA PRO A 437 -5.24 -23.41 -40.78
C PRO A 437 -4.02 -23.55 -39.86
N PRO A 438 -3.21 -24.63 -40.01
CA PRO A 438 -2.05 -24.84 -39.15
C PRO A 438 -1.04 -23.73 -39.40
N LEU A 439 -0.61 -23.07 -38.32
CA LEU A 439 0.62 -22.27 -38.34
C LEU A 439 1.78 -23.25 -38.24
N ASP A 440 2.61 -23.29 -39.28
CA ASP A 440 3.88 -24.00 -39.28
C ASP A 440 4.77 -23.44 -38.16
N VAL A 441 4.95 -24.23 -37.10
CA VAL A 441 6.00 -24.05 -36.11
C VAL A 441 7.07 -25.09 -36.42
N ASP A 442 8.22 -24.63 -36.87
CA ASP A 442 9.41 -25.46 -37.02
C ASP A 442 9.75 -26.08 -35.66
N MET A 443 9.73 -27.42 -35.61
CA MET A 443 10.21 -28.25 -34.51
C MET A 443 11.64 -27.87 -34.12
N ASP A 444 11.84 -27.49 -32.85
CA ASP A 444 13.09 -27.73 -32.15
C ASP A 444 12.82 -28.73 -31.02
N ASP A 445 13.61 -29.80 -31.03
CA ASP A 445 13.48 -31.02 -30.23
C ASP A 445 13.96 -30.77 -28.79
N GLY A 446 13.04 -30.76 -27.82
CA GLY A 446 13.33 -30.34 -26.46
C GLY A 446 12.31 -30.74 -25.39
N SER A 447 12.27 -32.04 -25.06
CA SER A 447 11.71 -32.65 -23.84
C SER A 447 10.18 -32.81 -23.70
N ASP A 448 9.76 -34.08 -23.68
CA ASP A 448 8.38 -34.58 -23.46
C ASP A 448 7.72 -34.10 -22.13
N ASN A 449 8.42 -33.38 -21.26
CA ASN A 449 7.88 -32.89 -19.99
C ASN A 449 7.21 -31.50 -20.10
N GLU A 450 7.59 -30.68 -21.08
CA GLU A 450 7.01 -29.33 -21.25
C GLU A 450 5.61 -29.39 -21.90
N GLU A 451 5.39 -30.36 -22.80
CA GLU A 451 4.08 -30.61 -23.41
C GLU A 451 3.07 -31.15 -22.38
N GLU A 452 3.49 -32.01 -21.44
CA GLU A 452 2.61 -32.50 -20.35
C GLU A 452 2.23 -31.40 -19.35
N GLU A 453 3.14 -30.45 -19.05
CA GLU A 453 2.84 -29.31 -18.19
C GLU A 453 1.91 -28.29 -18.88
N GLU A 454 2.14 -27.97 -20.15
CA GLU A 454 1.22 -27.11 -20.92
C GLU A 454 -0.14 -27.77 -21.12
N GLU A 455 -0.20 -29.07 -21.36
CA GLU A 455 -1.45 -29.83 -21.48
C GLU A 455 -2.18 -29.90 -20.14
N ALA A 456 -1.47 -30.07 -19.00
CA ALA A 456 -2.05 -30.01 -17.67
C ALA A 456 -2.54 -28.60 -17.26
N ILE A 457 -1.85 -27.54 -17.71
CA ILE A 457 -2.27 -26.14 -17.54
C ILE A 457 -3.55 -25.88 -18.34
N LEU A 458 -3.59 -26.32 -19.60
CA LEU A 458 -4.78 -26.24 -20.46
C LEU A 458 -5.94 -27.07 -19.91
N ASP A 459 -5.67 -28.23 -19.29
CA ASP A 459 -6.69 -29.06 -18.65
C ASP A 459 -7.22 -28.47 -17.33
N CYS A 460 -6.37 -27.78 -16.55
CA CYS A 460 -6.81 -26.99 -15.39
C CYS A 460 -7.71 -25.82 -15.79
N ILE A 461 -7.44 -25.18 -16.93
CA ILE A 461 -8.29 -24.12 -17.49
C ILE A 461 -9.64 -24.68 -17.97
N LYS A 462 -9.69 -25.95 -18.43
CA LYS A 462 -10.90 -26.64 -18.91
C LYS A 462 -11.81 -27.20 -17.80
N ARG A 463 -11.32 -27.38 -16.56
CA ARG A 463 -12.18 -27.88 -15.46
C ARG A 463 -13.24 -26.85 -15.08
N ALA A 464 -14.51 -27.25 -15.15
CA ALA A 464 -15.63 -26.44 -14.67
C ALA A 464 -15.40 -26.09 -13.19
N ARG A 465 -15.13 -24.82 -12.91
CA ARG A 465 -14.81 -24.37 -11.55
C ARG A 465 -15.95 -24.64 -10.58
N PRO A 466 -15.66 -25.01 -9.32
CA PRO A 466 -16.69 -25.29 -8.33
C PRO A 466 -17.59 -24.07 -8.18
N ARG A 467 -18.90 -24.31 -8.25
CA ARG A 467 -19.94 -23.32 -7.99
C ARG A 467 -20.58 -23.73 -6.68
N VAL A 468 -20.54 -22.83 -5.71
CA VAL A 468 -21.07 -23.05 -4.37
C VAL A 468 -22.27 -22.13 -4.20
N GLU A 469 -23.41 -22.70 -3.83
CA GLU A 469 -24.58 -21.90 -3.48
C GLU A 469 -24.40 -21.31 -2.08
N PHE A 470 -24.99 -20.14 -1.86
CA PHE A 470 -25.14 -19.64 -0.50
C PHE A 470 -26.12 -20.53 0.27
N ARG A 471 -26.00 -20.53 1.60
CA ARG A 471 -27.02 -21.07 2.48
C ARG A 471 -28.32 -20.25 2.36
N SER A 472 -29.44 -20.88 2.71
CA SER A 472 -30.79 -20.32 2.53
C SER A 472 -31.07 -19.06 3.35
N ASP A 473 -30.27 -18.80 4.37
CA ASP A 473 -30.29 -17.60 5.22
C ASP A 473 -29.64 -16.38 4.55
N HIS A 474 -28.92 -16.56 3.44
CA HIS A 474 -28.33 -15.44 2.72
C HIS A 474 -29.38 -14.64 1.92
N PRO A 475 -29.46 -13.30 2.06
CA PRO A 475 -30.45 -12.47 1.35
C PRO A 475 -30.41 -12.57 -0.18
N GLN A 476 -29.30 -13.05 -0.75
CA GLN A 476 -29.10 -13.16 -2.19
C GLN A 476 -28.90 -14.61 -2.68
N ALA A 477 -29.24 -15.63 -1.89
CA ALA A 477 -29.07 -17.04 -2.26
C ALA A 477 -29.77 -17.41 -3.59
N ASP A 478 -30.92 -16.80 -3.88
CA ASP A 478 -31.69 -17.06 -5.11
C ASP A 478 -31.07 -16.42 -6.36
N SER A 479 -30.34 -15.31 -6.19
CA SER A 479 -29.87 -14.48 -7.30
C SER A 479 -28.37 -14.59 -7.58
N HIS A 480 -27.59 -15.00 -6.57
CA HIS A 480 -26.14 -15.07 -6.63
C HIS A 480 -25.62 -16.45 -6.21
N LEU A 481 -24.39 -16.75 -6.62
CA LEU A 481 -23.63 -17.90 -6.17
C LEU A 481 -22.15 -17.53 -6.05
N LEU A 482 -21.38 -18.41 -5.42
CA LEU A 482 -19.96 -18.27 -5.21
C LEU A 482 -19.18 -19.12 -6.22
N CYS A 483 -18.18 -18.52 -6.84
CA CYS A 483 -17.29 -19.17 -7.80
C CYS A 483 -15.83 -18.92 -7.42
N ASP A 484 -14.98 -19.86 -7.77
CA ASP A 484 -13.53 -19.67 -7.65
C ASP A 484 -13.00 -18.64 -8.68
N HIS A 485 -12.07 -17.78 -8.24
CA HIS A 485 -11.57 -16.64 -9.01
C HIS A 485 -10.71 -17.09 -10.21
N PRO A 486 -10.73 -16.39 -11.36
CA PRO A 486 -9.98 -16.83 -12.54
C PRO A 486 -8.48 -16.67 -12.54
N PHE A 487 -7.96 -15.82 -11.65
CA PHE A 487 -6.58 -15.37 -11.72
C PHE A 487 -5.72 -15.93 -10.59
N THR A 488 -6.23 -16.87 -9.80
CA THR A 488 -5.46 -17.61 -8.81
C THR A 488 -4.82 -18.82 -9.50
N ASN A 489 -3.66 -18.61 -10.13
CA ASN A 489 -2.71 -19.67 -10.55
C ASN A 489 -2.12 -20.43 -9.35
N TRP A 490 -2.92 -20.68 -8.33
CA TRP A 490 -2.53 -21.10 -6.99
C TRP A 490 -3.36 -22.30 -6.49
N ILE A 491 -4.35 -22.74 -7.27
CA ILE A 491 -5.37 -23.71 -6.86
C ILE A 491 -5.06 -25.12 -7.39
N ALA A 492 -3.78 -25.44 -7.58
CA ALA A 492 -3.34 -26.85 -7.61
C ALA A 492 -2.80 -27.33 -6.25
N GLU A 493 -2.31 -26.43 -5.38
CA GLU A 493 -1.51 -26.84 -4.22
C GLU A 493 -2.29 -26.98 -2.91
N THR A 494 -3.50 -26.42 -2.80
CA THR A 494 -4.26 -26.48 -1.53
C THR A 494 -4.93 -27.83 -1.27
N LEU A 495 -5.06 -28.70 -2.28
CA LEU A 495 -5.46 -30.11 -2.08
C LEU A 495 -4.27 -31.03 -1.75
N VAL A 496 -3.03 -30.54 -1.84
CA VAL A 496 -1.81 -31.31 -1.60
C VAL A 496 -0.87 -30.55 -0.66
N GLY A 497 -1.36 -30.22 0.54
CA GLY A 497 -0.53 -30.01 1.75
C GLY A 497 0.80 -29.26 1.63
N LYS A 498 0.93 -28.25 0.75
CA LYS A 498 2.15 -27.44 0.60
C LYS A 498 1.86 -25.98 0.92
N ASN A 499 2.80 -25.41 1.68
CA ASN A 499 2.72 -24.09 2.31
C ASN A 499 2.40 -22.96 1.33
N THR A 500 1.33 -22.24 1.64
CA THR A 500 0.91 -20.94 1.15
C THR A 500 2.12 -19.97 1.11
N VAL A 501 2.59 -19.56 -0.07
CA VAL A 501 3.56 -18.44 -0.21
C VAL A 501 2.90 -17.14 0.23
N THR A 502 3.09 -16.78 1.50
CA THR A 502 2.80 -15.44 2.01
C THR A 502 3.77 -14.46 1.33
N TYR A 503 3.27 -13.42 0.64
CA TYR A 503 4.14 -12.36 0.11
C TYR A 503 4.80 -11.62 1.27
N ARG A 504 6.14 -11.64 1.29
CA ARG A 504 6.99 -11.19 2.41
C ARG A 504 7.71 -9.90 2.04
N LEU A 505 7.30 -8.81 2.66
CA LEU A 505 7.79 -7.47 2.33
C LEU A 505 9.27 -7.30 2.66
N PHE A 506 10.00 -6.57 1.81
CA PHE A 506 11.46 -6.47 1.95
C PHE A 506 12.00 -5.02 1.88
N LEU A 507 11.53 -4.17 0.95
CA LEU A 507 12.01 -2.77 0.82
C LEU A 507 10.86 -1.77 0.68
N GLY A 508 11.00 -0.64 1.37
CA GLY A 508 10.21 0.57 1.15
C GLY A 508 11.07 1.63 0.45
N ILE A 509 10.55 2.25 -0.61
CA ILE A 509 11.25 3.25 -1.41
C ILE A 509 10.35 4.47 -1.56
N ARG A 510 10.88 5.65 -1.27
CA ARG A 510 10.25 6.93 -1.58
C ARG A 510 11.05 7.64 -2.66
N PHE A 511 10.37 8.23 -3.65
CA PHE A 511 10.92 9.17 -4.63
C PHE A 511 10.28 10.53 -4.44
N ALA A 512 11.07 11.60 -4.55
CA ALA A 512 10.64 12.99 -4.36
C ALA A 512 11.24 13.95 -5.40
#